data_AF-A0A182W1K4-F1
#
_entry.id   AF-A0A182W1K4-F1
#
_cell.length_a   1.000
_cell.length_b   1.000
_cell.length_c   1.000
_cell.angle_alpha   90.00
_cell.angle_beta   90.00
_cell.angle_gamma   90.00
#
_symmetry.space_group_name_H-M   'P 1'
#
loop_
_entity.id
_entity.type
_entity.pdbx_description
1 polymer ?
#
loop_
_entity_poly.entity_id
_entity_poly.type
_entity_poly.pdbx_seq_one_letter_code
_entity_poly.pdbx_strand_id
1 'polypeptide(L)'
;MLKLCSLPKPNGRLFSSALYLTGDKAREQFAVLVPYLDFKHKLGDLERLKRNVRLRKHQLDCDNLVHQWELYRDVEKRKKEIEQCRVDLQKRIQQSTSKEEQQQLKSRAILARDNLKMLKEQSYKVADAFIANTFLSIPNDLHERTPEERWECLYEKPAPVRKPQTPCVDLVQEQFEEFSPTCLYMTGDAAWMDLRLPMHCSETFRRNNCILFCNPDFVRSFLVEAAMVSKESLFLVREDDEPADKVNLLHLCGGGSLLSFLGYFTKLSVFPSALPLRVVASGKRYHFQRAQSNEVHFFGACKTAQEAEDMFDDTVQIYKQFYDQLPVGYRIVQVAAPDLQPIEAMRVDVELFDDRNQAYVKVAELGYYTDFLSKRIAFIYHEGKVQHFPHVIAGTAMSSVELIKLLLSNGITLEDLPMINTFGGEINC
;
A
#
# COMPACT_ATOMS: atom_id res chain seq x y z
N MET A 1 8.37 40.05 -31.18
CA MET A 1 7.99 39.88 -29.77
C MET A 1 6.97 38.76 -29.67
N LEU A 2 7.44 37.53 -29.49
CA LEU A 2 6.59 36.35 -29.32
C LEU A 2 6.38 36.12 -27.82
N LYS A 3 5.12 36.15 -27.39
CA LYS A 3 4.70 35.90 -26.01
C LYS A 3 5.03 34.45 -25.65
N LEU A 4 5.94 34.28 -24.70
CA LEU A 4 6.14 33.02 -23.97
C LEU A 4 4.84 32.69 -23.23
N CYS A 5 4.12 31.68 -23.69
CA CYS A 5 3.10 31.01 -22.90
C CYS A 5 3.80 30.34 -21.71
N SER A 6 3.56 30.88 -20.52
CA SER A 6 3.94 30.27 -19.25
C SER A 6 3.21 28.94 -19.10
N LEU A 7 3.96 27.84 -19.14
CA LEU A 7 3.49 26.54 -18.65
C LEU A 7 3.02 26.69 -17.19
N PRO A 8 1.93 26.03 -16.77
CA PRO A 8 1.53 26.01 -15.38
C PRO A 8 2.66 25.40 -14.54
N LYS A 9 3.12 26.13 -13.53
CA LYS A 9 4.05 25.60 -12.53
C LYS A 9 3.33 24.49 -11.76
N PRO A 10 3.87 23.26 -11.67
CA PRO A 10 3.36 22.30 -10.70
C PRO A 10 3.76 22.82 -9.32
N ASN A 11 2.78 23.27 -8.53
CA ASN A 11 2.95 23.64 -7.13
C ASN A 11 3.05 22.38 -6.24
N GLY A 12 3.98 21.49 -6.58
CA GLY A 12 4.42 20.38 -5.73
C GLY A 12 5.92 20.51 -5.56
N ARG A 13 6.41 20.58 -4.32
CA ARG A 13 7.85 20.41 -4.06
C ARG A 13 8.23 19.03 -4.63
N LEU A 14 9.07 18.99 -5.67
CA LEU A 14 9.66 17.75 -6.19
C LEU A 14 10.62 17.21 -5.14
N PHE A 15 10.08 16.51 -4.14
CA PHE A 15 10.90 15.73 -3.23
C PHE A 15 11.49 14.55 -4.01
N SER A 16 12.78 14.27 -3.78
CA SER A 16 13.39 13.03 -4.25
C SER A 16 12.60 11.83 -3.72
N SER A 17 12.52 10.77 -4.52
CA SER A 17 11.92 9.50 -4.07
C SER A 17 12.61 9.01 -2.80
N ALA A 18 11.82 8.64 -1.80
CA ALA A 18 12.31 8.01 -0.57
C ALA A 18 12.47 6.50 -0.74
N LEU A 19 11.77 5.90 -1.70
CA LEU A 19 11.84 4.47 -2.00
C LEU A 19 13.06 4.12 -2.89
N TYR A 20 13.46 5.01 -3.79
CA TYR A 20 14.61 4.83 -4.66
C TYR A 20 15.51 6.06 -4.65
N LEU A 21 16.72 5.88 -4.10
CA LEU A 21 17.77 6.89 -4.11
C LEU A 21 18.86 6.53 -5.11
N THR A 22 19.16 7.47 -5.99
CA THR A 22 20.30 7.39 -6.91
C THR A 22 21.62 7.49 -6.16
N GLY A 23 22.70 6.97 -6.74
CA GLY A 23 24.00 6.85 -6.07
C GLY A 23 24.69 8.17 -5.71
N ASP A 24 24.31 9.28 -6.34
CA ASP A 24 24.67 10.64 -5.94
C ASP A 24 23.95 11.06 -4.65
N LYS A 25 22.64 10.86 -4.57
CA LYS A 25 21.81 11.19 -3.39
C LYS A 25 22.11 10.27 -2.20
N ALA A 26 22.37 8.98 -2.44
CA ALA A 26 22.67 7.98 -1.41
C ALA A 26 23.99 8.21 -0.66
N ARG A 27 24.86 9.13 -1.13
CA ARG A 27 26.08 9.52 -0.39
C ARG A 27 25.79 10.46 0.77
N GLU A 28 24.76 11.27 0.60
CA GLU A 28 24.34 12.30 1.56
C GLU A 28 23.17 11.79 2.40
N GLN A 29 22.42 10.81 1.87
CA GLN A 29 21.16 10.35 2.43
C GLN A 29 21.16 8.83 2.65
N PHE A 30 20.55 8.41 3.74
CA PHE A 30 20.40 6.99 4.06
C PHE A 30 19.33 6.33 3.17
N ALA A 31 19.75 5.46 2.27
CA ALA A 31 18.83 4.58 1.55
C ALA A 31 18.39 3.44 2.47
N VAL A 32 17.10 3.41 2.83
CA VAL A 32 16.58 2.34 3.69
C VAL A 32 16.69 1.01 2.96
N LEU A 33 16.22 0.90 1.72
CA LEU A 33 16.32 -0.30 0.89
C LEU A 33 16.39 0.07 -0.59
N VAL A 34 16.60 -0.93 -1.45
CA VAL A 34 16.37 -0.81 -2.89
C VAL A 34 15.24 -1.78 -3.25
N PRO A 35 14.12 -1.30 -3.83
CA PRO A 35 13.00 -2.17 -4.20
C PRO A 35 13.41 -3.13 -5.32
N TYR A 36 12.76 -4.29 -5.40
CA TYR A 36 12.94 -5.21 -6.52
C TYR A 36 12.25 -4.65 -7.77
N LEU A 37 13.05 -4.28 -8.78
CA LEU A 37 12.56 -3.69 -10.03
C LEU A 37 12.34 -4.76 -11.10
N ASP A 38 11.13 -5.28 -11.18
CA ASP A 38 10.74 -6.33 -12.13
C ASP A 38 10.44 -5.77 -13.54
N PHE A 39 11.48 -5.25 -14.21
CA PHE A 39 11.35 -4.68 -15.55
C PHE A 39 10.78 -5.68 -16.56
N LYS A 40 11.16 -6.97 -16.44
CA LYS A 40 10.74 -8.02 -17.35
C LYS A 40 9.22 -8.22 -17.29
N HIS A 41 8.66 -8.34 -16.09
CA HIS A 41 7.22 -8.52 -15.95
C HIS A 41 6.43 -7.25 -16.30
N LYS A 42 6.89 -6.08 -15.83
CA LYS A 42 6.14 -4.82 -15.99
C LYS A 42 6.21 -4.24 -17.41
N LEU A 43 7.33 -4.42 -18.11
CA LEU A 43 7.56 -3.83 -19.44
C LEU A 43 7.67 -4.87 -20.56
N GLY A 44 7.60 -6.16 -20.24
CA GLY A 44 7.69 -7.24 -21.23
C GLY A 44 6.44 -7.40 -22.10
N ASP A 45 5.28 -6.97 -21.60
CA ASP A 45 4.01 -6.93 -22.32
C ASP A 45 3.36 -5.54 -22.18
N LEU A 46 3.64 -4.68 -23.16
CA LEU A 46 3.16 -3.29 -23.17
C LEU A 46 1.65 -3.19 -23.42
N GLU A 47 1.07 -4.12 -24.16
CA GLU A 47 -0.37 -4.10 -24.44
C GLU A 47 -1.17 -4.46 -23.19
N ARG A 48 -0.69 -5.43 -22.40
CA ARG A 48 -1.22 -5.72 -21.07
C ARG A 48 -1.14 -4.51 -20.15
N LEU A 49 0.01 -3.82 -20.11
CA LEU A 49 0.18 -2.61 -19.30
C LEU A 49 -0.78 -1.49 -19.75
N LYS A 50 -0.86 -1.21 -21.05
CA LYS A 50 -1.77 -0.19 -21.61
C LYS A 50 -3.23 -0.51 -21.29
N ARG A 51 -3.65 -1.77 -21.41
CA ARG A 51 -5.00 -2.20 -21.01
C ARG A 51 -5.25 -1.96 -19.53
N ASN A 52 -4.32 -2.35 -18.66
CA ASN A 52 -4.42 -2.15 -17.21
C ASN A 52 -4.57 -0.66 -16.85
N VAL A 53 -3.69 0.20 -17.37
CA VAL A 53 -3.73 1.65 -17.16
C VAL A 53 -5.06 2.26 -17.63
N ARG A 54 -5.54 1.83 -18.80
CA ARG A 54 -6.82 2.29 -19.38
C ARG A 54 -8.01 1.89 -18.50
N LEU A 55 -8.10 0.64 -18.07
CA LEU A 55 -9.21 0.15 -17.24
C LEU A 55 -9.24 0.85 -15.87
N ARG A 56 -8.08 1.12 -15.28
CA ARG A 56 -7.97 1.88 -14.01
C ARG A 56 -8.22 3.37 -14.15
N LYS A 57 -8.27 3.91 -15.38
CA LYS A 57 -8.19 5.36 -15.65
C LYS A 57 -6.97 5.99 -14.94
N HIS A 58 -5.88 5.24 -14.83
CA HIS A 58 -4.66 5.68 -14.14
C HIS A 58 -3.87 6.65 -15.00
N GLN A 59 -3.35 7.71 -14.39
CA GLN A 59 -2.59 8.74 -15.11
C GLN A 59 -1.14 8.28 -15.31
N LEU A 60 -0.89 7.50 -16.38
CA LEU A 60 0.44 7.07 -16.78
C LEU A 60 0.62 7.23 -18.29
N ASP A 61 1.59 8.04 -18.69
CA ASP A 61 2.01 8.18 -20.08
C ASP A 61 2.87 6.97 -20.49
N CYS A 62 2.22 5.99 -21.13
CA CYS A 62 2.88 4.76 -21.56
C CYS A 62 3.92 4.99 -22.67
N ASP A 63 3.73 6.00 -23.53
CA ASP A 63 4.65 6.26 -24.64
C ASP A 63 5.94 6.92 -24.12
N ASN A 64 5.80 7.90 -23.22
CA ASN A 64 6.95 8.48 -22.51
C ASN A 64 7.66 7.44 -21.63
N LEU A 65 6.93 6.53 -20.97
CA LEU A 65 7.51 5.43 -20.19
C LEU A 65 8.42 4.54 -21.07
N VAL A 66 7.96 4.17 -22.27
CA VAL A 66 8.75 3.37 -23.21
C VAL A 66 10.00 4.12 -23.66
N HIS A 67 9.87 5.40 -24.00
CA HIS A 67 11.03 6.21 -24.39
C HIS A 67 12.08 6.32 -23.27
N GLN A 68 11.65 6.57 -22.04
CA GLN A 68 12.53 6.62 -20.87
C GLN A 68 13.18 5.27 -20.56
N TRP A 69 12.44 4.17 -20.74
CA TRP A 69 12.97 2.81 -20.60
C TRP A 69 14.06 2.51 -21.61
N GLU A 70 13.86 2.87 -22.88
CA GLU A 70 14.88 2.69 -23.93
C GLU A 70 16.15 3.46 -23.61
N LEU A 71 16.02 4.74 -23.24
CA LEU A 71 17.15 5.57 -22.84
C LEU A 71 17.89 4.98 -21.63
N TYR A 72 17.15 4.56 -20.60
CA TYR A 72 17.73 3.92 -19.42
C TYR A 72 18.50 2.64 -19.80
N ARG A 73 17.89 1.77 -20.60
CA ARG A 73 18.49 0.52 -21.07
C ARG A 73 19.76 0.76 -21.88
N ASP A 74 19.77 1.75 -22.75
CA ASP A 74 20.93 2.09 -23.58
C ASP A 74 22.10 2.62 -22.74
N VAL A 75 21.81 3.45 -21.74
CA VAL A 75 22.81 3.92 -20.77
C VAL A 75 23.39 2.76 -19.96
N GLU A 76 22.55 1.85 -19.46
CA GLU A 76 23.01 0.66 -18.73
C GLU A 76 23.82 -0.29 -19.61
N LYS A 77 23.42 -0.49 -20.87
CA LYS A 77 24.19 -1.26 -21.85
C LYS A 77 25.56 -0.63 -22.06
N ARG A 78 25.61 0.69 -22.26
CA ARG A 78 26.87 1.40 -22.48
C ARG A 78 27.81 1.33 -21.28
N LYS A 79 27.28 1.41 -20.05
CA LYS A 79 28.08 1.18 -18.83
C LYS A 79 28.72 -0.20 -18.83
N LYS A 80 27.94 -1.24 -19.11
CA LYS A 80 28.43 -2.63 -19.17
C LYS A 80 29.51 -2.81 -20.25
N GLU A 81 29.32 -2.23 -21.43
CA GLU A 81 30.33 -2.26 -22.51
C GLU A 81 31.65 -1.61 -22.08
N ILE A 82 31.60 -0.44 -21.43
CA ILE A 82 32.79 0.25 -20.96
C ILE A 82 33.47 -0.54 -19.82
N GLU A 83 32.69 -1.11 -18.89
CA GLU A 83 33.22 -1.95 -17.81
C GLU A 83 33.91 -3.21 -18.36
N GLN A 84 33.30 -3.88 -19.35
CA GLN A 84 33.91 -5.03 -20.03
C GLN A 84 35.20 -4.63 -20.75
N CYS A 85 35.18 -3.51 -21.49
CA CYS A 85 36.36 -2.97 -22.16
C CYS A 85 37.50 -2.70 -21.16
N ARG A 86 37.21 -2.19 -19.96
CA ARG A 86 38.22 -1.99 -18.91
C ARG A 86 38.83 -3.30 -18.43
N VAL A 87 38.03 -4.34 -18.22
CA VAL A 87 38.52 -5.68 -17.84
C VAL A 87 39.42 -6.25 -18.93
N ASP A 88 39.02 -6.11 -20.19
CA ASP A 88 39.79 -6.62 -21.33
C ASP A 88 41.10 -5.85 -21.52
N LEU A 89 41.08 -4.52 -21.38
CA LEU A 89 42.28 -3.69 -21.39
C LEU A 89 43.24 -4.08 -20.26
N GLN A 90 42.73 -4.34 -19.05
CA GLN A 90 43.56 -4.77 -17.92
C GLN A 90 44.24 -6.12 -18.19
N LYS A 91 43.52 -7.09 -18.77
CA LYS A 91 44.09 -8.38 -19.19
C LYS A 91 45.18 -8.18 -20.25
N ARG A 92 44.94 -7.35 -21.26
CA ARG A 92 45.92 -7.06 -22.33
C ARG A 92 47.17 -6.35 -21.79
N ILE A 93 47.02 -5.45 -20.83
CA ILE A 93 48.17 -4.81 -20.15
C ILE A 93 49.05 -5.84 -19.45
N GLN A 94 48.43 -6.83 -18.78
CA GLN A 94 49.16 -7.90 -18.09
C GLN A 94 49.85 -8.87 -19.06
N GLN A 95 49.27 -9.09 -20.24
CA GLN A 95 49.80 -10.02 -21.26
C GLN A 95 50.83 -9.37 -22.19
N SER A 96 50.80 -8.05 -22.34
CA SER A 96 51.70 -7.31 -23.24
C SER A 96 53.14 -7.32 -22.72
N THR A 97 54.09 -7.72 -23.56
CA THR A 97 55.53 -7.68 -23.30
C THR A 97 56.21 -6.40 -23.81
N SER A 98 55.56 -5.66 -24.72
CA SER A 98 56.05 -4.37 -25.22
C SER A 98 55.70 -3.21 -24.29
N LYS A 99 56.70 -2.39 -23.94
CA LYS A 99 56.52 -1.19 -23.10
C LYS A 99 55.67 -0.12 -23.79
N GLU A 100 55.80 0.04 -25.11
CA GLU A 100 55.04 1.02 -25.90
C GLU A 100 53.56 0.63 -25.98
N GLU A 101 53.27 -0.66 -26.25
CA GLU A 101 51.91 -1.18 -26.25
C GLU A 101 51.27 -1.07 -24.87
N GLN A 102 52.02 -1.40 -23.79
CA GLN A 102 51.55 -1.20 -22.42
C GLN A 102 51.20 0.27 -22.14
N GLN A 103 51.97 1.24 -22.64
CA GLN A 103 51.70 2.65 -22.43
C GLN A 103 50.44 3.11 -23.17
N GLN A 104 50.21 2.63 -24.41
CA GLN A 104 48.98 2.89 -25.16
C GLN A 104 47.73 2.23 -24.54
N LEU A 105 47.86 1.01 -24.04
CA LEU A 105 46.75 0.33 -23.36
C LEU A 105 46.40 1.02 -22.03
N LYS A 106 47.40 1.50 -21.28
CA LYS A 106 47.19 2.28 -20.06
C LYS A 106 46.44 3.59 -20.34
N SER A 107 46.80 4.33 -21.41
CA SER A 107 46.10 5.57 -21.76
C SER A 107 44.63 5.31 -22.14
N ARG A 108 44.35 4.25 -22.91
CA ARG A 108 42.98 3.81 -23.22
C ARG A 108 42.20 3.40 -21.97
N ALA A 109 42.85 2.73 -21.02
CA ALA A 109 42.22 2.32 -19.76
C ALA A 109 41.85 3.53 -18.89
N ILE A 110 42.69 4.58 -18.88
CA ILE A 110 42.38 5.85 -18.20
C ILE A 110 41.18 6.52 -18.87
N LEU A 111 41.18 6.64 -20.21
CA LEU A 111 40.05 7.21 -20.95
C LEU A 111 38.74 6.44 -20.67
N ALA A 112 38.78 5.11 -20.67
CA ALA A 112 37.62 4.27 -20.36
C ALA A 112 37.12 4.47 -18.92
N ARG A 113 38.03 4.63 -17.96
CA ARG A 113 37.69 4.95 -16.56
C ARG A 113 36.99 6.30 -16.47
N ASP A 114 37.53 7.32 -17.12
CA ASP A 114 37.02 8.68 -17.04
C ASP A 114 35.66 8.79 -17.76
N ASN A 115 35.50 8.16 -18.93
CA ASN A 115 34.22 8.00 -19.61
C ASN A 115 33.18 7.28 -18.76
N LEU A 116 33.56 6.20 -18.07
CA LEU A 116 32.65 5.48 -17.17
C LEU A 116 32.21 6.37 -16.00
N LYS A 117 33.12 7.17 -15.44
CA LYS A 117 32.80 8.10 -14.37
C LYS A 117 31.77 9.14 -14.84
N MET A 118 32.01 9.79 -15.97
CA MET A 118 31.07 10.75 -16.56
C MET A 118 29.72 10.12 -16.87
N LEU A 119 29.70 8.92 -17.45
CA LEU A 119 28.46 8.21 -17.75
C LEU A 119 27.68 7.83 -16.49
N LYS A 120 28.37 7.44 -15.40
CA LYS A 120 27.72 7.17 -14.10
C LYS A 120 27.07 8.43 -13.55
N GLU A 121 27.74 9.58 -13.59
CA GLU A 121 27.18 10.86 -13.14
C GLU A 121 25.94 11.26 -13.96
N GLN A 122 25.99 11.14 -15.29
CA GLN A 122 24.85 11.43 -16.17
C GLN A 122 23.68 10.46 -15.96
N SER A 123 23.99 9.19 -15.68
CA SER A 123 22.98 8.16 -15.52
C SER A 123 22.06 8.35 -14.32
N TYR A 124 22.47 9.10 -13.29
CA TYR A 124 21.62 9.35 -12.14
C TYR A 124 20.37 10.14 -12.54
N LYS A 125 20.51 11.15 -13.41
CA LYS A 125 19.36 11.90 -13.93
C LYS A 125 18.41 11.01 -14.74
N VAL A 126 18.97 10.10 -15.54
CA VAL A 126 18.19 9.14 -16.34
C VAL A 126 17.46 8.15 -15.42
N ALA A 127 18.15 7.61 -14.41
CA ALA A 127 17.58 6.68 -13.44
C ALA A 127 16.52 7.35 -12.56
N ASP A 128 16.72 8.59 -12.11
CA ASP A 128 15.73 9.35 -11.32
C ASP A 128 14.48 9.65 -12.15
N ALA A 129 14.68 10.14 -13.39
CA ALA A 129 13.56 10.42 -14.31
C ALA A 129 12.76 9.17 -14.67
N PHE A 130 13.42 8.04 -14.91
CA PHE A 130 12.75 6.79 -15.26
C PHE A 130 12.23 6.03 -14.04
N ILE A 131 13.11 5.63 -13.12
CA ILE A 131 12.75 4.73 -12.01
C ILE A 131 11.85 5.45 -11.01
N ALA A 132 12.33 6.55 -10.43
CA ALA A 132 11.64 7.24 -9.34
C ALA A 132 10.32 7.88 -9.81
N ASN A 133 10.32 8.55 -10.96
CA ASN A 133 9.17 9.34 -11.40
C ASN A 133 8.16 8.57 -12.26
N THR A 134 8.57 7.50 -12.94
CA THR A 134 7.72 6.82 -13.94
C THR A 134 7.55 5.32 -13.68
N PHE A 135 8.62 4.57 -13.42
CA PHE A 135 8.52 3.13 -13.20
C PHE A 135 7.82 2.80 -11.87
N LEU A 136 8.17 3.52 -10.80
CA LEU A 136 7.54 3.34 -9.49
C LEU A 136 6.09 3.86 -9.44
N SER A 137 5.61 4.58 -10.47
CA SER A 137 4.20 4.98 -10.59
C SER A 137 3.35 3.97 -11.39
N ILE A 138 3.96 2.90 -11.93
CA ILE A 138 3.24 1.81 -12.60
C ILE A 138 2.36 1.07 -11.56
N PRO A 139 1.04 0.91 -11.82
CA PRO A 139 0.15 0.22 -10.90
C PRO A 139 0.39 -1.29 -10.89
N ASN A 140 -0.23 -1.96 -9.91
CA ASN A 140 -0.32 -3.39 -9.86
C ASN A 140 -1.20 -3.93 -11.00
N ASP A 141 -1.04 -5.20 -11.30
CA ASP A 141 -1.78 -5.86 -12.37
C ASP A 141 -3.18 -6.24 -11.88
N LEU A 142 -4.19 -6.04 -12.75
CA LEU A 142 -5.57 -6.40 -12.43
C LEU A 142 -5.71 -7.92 -12.36
N HIS A 143 -6.41 -8.40 -11.34
CA HIS A 143 -6.86 -9.78 -11.27
C HIS A 143 -7.96 -10.06 -12.29
N GLU A 144 -8.11 -11.31 -12.73
CA GLU A 144 -9.17 -11.72 -13.65
C GLU A 144 -10.58 -11.59 -13.05
N ARG A 145 -10.69 -11.71 -11.72
CA ARG A 145 -11.95 -11.50 -10.97
C ARG A 145 -12.35 -10.02 -10.84
N THR A 146 -11.52 -9.07 -11.30
CA THR A 146 -11.84 -7.65 -11.19
C THR A 146 -12.75 -7.21 -12.34
N PRO A 147 -13.98 -6.73 -12.05
CA PRO A 147 -14.88 -6.21 -13.07
C PRO A 147 -14.28 -5.00 -13.78
N GLU A 148 -14.50 -4.88 -15.09
CA GLU A 148 -13.90 -3.80 -15.88
C GLU A 148 -14.56 -2.43 -15.66
N GLU A 149 -15.89 -2.39 -15.54
CA GLU A 149 -16.64 -1.12 -15.57
C GLU A 149 -17.45 -0.84 -14.30
N ARG A 150 -18.15 -1.85 -13.77
CA ARG A 150 -19.07 -1.70 -12.64
C ARG A 150 -18.84 -2.80 -11.62
N TRP A 151 -19.07 -2.46 -10.35
CA TRP A 151 -18.97 -3.41 -9.26
C TRP A 151 -19.98 -4.55 -9.43
N GLU A 152 -19.68 -5.70 -8.83
CA GLU A 152 -20.53 -6.88 -8.83
C GLU A 152 -20.91 -7.26 -7.39
N CYS A 153 -22.20 -7.54 -7.14
CA CYS A 153 -22.64 -8.00 -5.81
C CYS A 153 -22.27 -9.47 -5.62
N LEU A 154 -21.45 -9.78 -4.62
CA LEU A 154 -21.10 -11.15 -4.25
C LEU A 154 -22.07 -11.73 -3.21
N TYR A 155 -22.56 -10.88 -2.32
CA TYR A 155 -23.46 -11.26 -1.23
C TYR A 155 -24.28 -10.05 -0.77
N GLU A 156 -25.53 -10.29 -0.40
CA GLU A 156 -26.40 -9.27 0.18
C GLU A 156 -27.24 -9.89 1.31
N LYS A 157 -27.19 -9.25 2.48
CA LYS A 157 -28.11 -9.47 3.58
C LYS A 157 -29.09 -8.29 3.60
N PRO A 158 -30.39 -8.51 3.37
CA PRO A 158 -31.36 -7.43 3.36
C PRO A 158 -31.48 -6.79 4.74
N ALA A 159 -31.80 -5.49 4.77
CA ALA A 159 -32.11 -4.82 6.02
C ALA A 159 -33.34 -5.47 6.68
N PRO A 160 -33.31 -5.72 8.00
CA PRO A 160 -34.50 -6.18 8.71
C PRO A 160 -35.63 -5.14 8.56
N VAL A 161 -36.85 -5.61 8.32
CA VAL A 161 -38.03 -4.74 8.21
C VAL A 161 -38.27 -4.07 9.57
N ARG A 162 -37.81 -2.82 9.71
CA ARG A 162 -38.09 -2.01 10.90
C ARG A 162 -39.46 -1.34 10.74
N LYS A 163 -40.26 -1.38 11.81
CA LYS A 163 -41.47 -0.55 11.89
C LYS A 163 -41.01 0.91 11.86
N PRO A 164 -41.69 1.81 11.13
CA PRO A 164 -41.32 3.22 11.10
C PRO A 164 -41.27 3.73 12.55
N GLN A 165 -40.07 4.00 13.03
CA GLN A 165 -39.88 4.64 14.33
C GLN A 165 -40.28 6.11 14.18
N THR A 166 -41.03 6.59 15.15
CA THR A 166 -41.40 8.01 15.30
C THR A 166 -40.11 8.86 15.29
N PRO A 167 -40.07 9.98 14.55
CA PRO A 167 -38.90 10.86 14.59
C PRO A 167 -38.85 11.48 15.99
N CYS A 168 -37.84 11.17 16.78
CA CYS A 168 -37.74 11.85 18.07
C CYS A 168 -36.33 12.26 18.46
N VAL A 169 -35.28 11.55 18.03
CA VAL A 169 -33.92 11.89 18.45
C VAL A 169 -32.91 11.51 17.37
N ASP A 170 -32.05 12.45 16.97
CA ASP A 170 -30.85 12.13 16.19
C ASP A 170 -29.79 11.57 17.14
N LEU A 171 -29.80 10.25 17.33
CA LEU A 171 -28.89 9.54 18.25
C LEU A 171 -27.42 9.82 17.95
N VAL A 172 -27.08 10.15 16.69
CA VAL A 172 -25.72 10.55 16.34
C VAL A 172 -25.40 11.89 17.00
N GLN A 173 -26.27 12.89 16.92
CA GLN A 173 -26.04 14.21 17.53
C GLN A 173 -25.99 14.17 19.07
N GLU A 174 -26.69 13.23 19.71
CA GLU A 174 -26.63 13.09 21.17
C GLU A 174 -25.34 12.45 21.66
N GLN A 175 -24.75 11.56 20.86
CA GLN A 175 -23.61 10.74 21.29
C GLN A 175 -22.28 11.14 20.63
N PHE A 176 -22.32 12.04 19.64
CA PHE A 176 -21.15 12.63 19.00
C PHE A 176 -21.10 14.13 19.23
N GLU A 177 -20.15 14.56 20.04
CA GLU A 177 -19.82 15.98 20.22
C GLU A 177 -18.79 16.39 19.17
N GLU A 178 -19.24 16.95 18.05
CA GLU A 178 -18.37 17.39 16.94
C GLU A 178 -17.94 18.86 17.12
N PHE A 179 -16.63 19.09 17.28
CA PHE A 179 -16.04 20.42 17.35
C PHE A 179 -15.50 20.88 15.98
N SER A 180 -15.01 19.93 15.18
CA SER A 180 -14.55 20.14 13.82
C SER A 180 -14.62 18.83 13.03
N PRO A 181 -14.45 18.85 11.68
CA PRO A 181 -14.38 17.62 10.88
C PRO A 181 -13.26 16.65 11.30
N THR A 182 -12.28 17.12 12.08
CA THR A 182 -11.15 16.33 12.56
C THR A 182 -11.21 16.00 14.04
N CYS A 183 -12.13 16.61 14.79
CA CYS A 183 -12.19 16.54 16.24
C CYS A 183 -13.62 16.27 16.68
N LEU A 184 -13.84 15.06 17.20
CA LEU A 184 -15.10 14.61 17.76
C LEU A 184 -14.84 13.86 19.06
N TYR A 185 -15.83 13.89 19.97
CA TYR A 185 -15.87 13.06 21.16
C TYR A 185 -17.10 12.15 21.09
N MET A 186 -16.91 10.89 21.47
CA MET A 186 -18.02 9.94 21.62
C MET A 186 -18.42 9.86 23.10
N THR A 187 -19.72 9.85 23.37
CA THR A 187 -20.29 9.71 24.71
C THR A 187 -21.28 8.55 24.76
N GLY A 188 -21.72 8.15 25.95
CA GLY A 188 -22.76 7.13 26.13
C GLY A 188 -22.44 5.79 25.44
N ASP A 189 -23.42 5.27 24.69
CA ASP A 189 -23.31 4.00 23.98
C ASP A 189 -22.24 4.03 22.88
N ALA A 190 -22.05 5.16 22.20
CA ALA A 190 -21.04 5.33 21.15
C ALA A 190 -19.63 5.07 21.69
N ALA A 191 -19.32 5.60 22.89
CA ALA A 191 -18.03 5.35 23.54
C ALA A 191 -17.84 3.86 23.89
N TRP A 192 -18.89 3.18 24.35
CA TRP A 192 -18.84 1.75 24.63
C TRP A 192 -18.69 0.91 23.35
N MET A 193 -19.39 1.27 22.29
CA MET A 193 -19.27 0.62 20.98
C MET A 193 -17.87 0.80 20.39
N ASP A 194 -17.27 1.99 20.52
CA ASP A 194 -15.92 2.30 20.03
C ASP A 194 -14.84 1.44 20.70
N LEU A 195 -15.05 1.08 21.97
CA LEU A 195 -14.18 0.15 22.68
C LEU A 195 -14.46 -1.31 22.30
N ARG A 196 -15.73 -1.73 22.30
CA ARG A 196 -16.08 -3.16 22.25
C ARG A 196 -16.18 -3.74 20.85
N LEU A 197 -16.57 -2.96 19.84
CA LEU A 197 -16.65 -3.45 18.45
C LEU A 197 -15.27 -3.89 17.92
N PRO A 198 -14.18 -3.09 18.05
CA PRO A 198 -12.85 -3.52 17.62
C PRO A 198 -12.34 -4.77 18.37
N MET A 199 -12.64 -4.87 19.67
CA MET A 199 -12.28 -6.04 20.48
C MET A 199 -12.99 -7.31 19.96
N HIS A 200 -14.31 -7.23 19.75
CA HIS A 200 -15.10 -8.37 19.24
C HIS A 200 -14.72 -8.75 17.81
N CYS A 201 -14.44 -7.77 16.96
CA CYS A 201 -13.92 -8.01 15.61
C CYS A 201 -12.58 -8.75 15.68
N SER A 202 -11.63 -8.29 16.49
CA SER A 202 -10.34 -8.95 16.71
C SER A 202 -10.50 -10.38 17.24
N GLU A 203 -11.42 -10.62 18.16
CA GLU A 203 -11.75 -11.96 18.66
C GLU A 203 -12.35 -12.87 17.58
N THR A 204 -13.14 -12.32 16.65
CA THR A 204 -13.66 -13.05 15.49
C THR A 204 -12.52 -13.54 14.60
N PHE A 205 -11.50 -12.71 14.36
CA PHE A 205 -10.28 -13.15 13.65
C PHE A 205 -9.48 -14.18 14.44
N ARG A 206 -9.31 -13.98 15.77
CA ARG A 206 -8.58 -14.92 16.63
C ARG A 206 -9.20 -16.32 16.62
N ARG A 207 -10.53 -16.41 16.66
CA ARG A 207 -11.29 -17.68 16.53
C ARG A 207 -11.10 -18.35 15.16
N ASN A 208 -10.78 -17.58 14.14
CA ASN A 208 -10.44 -18.05 12.79
C ASN A 208 -8.92 -18.17 12.58
N ASN A 209 -8.18 -18.54 13.62
CA ASN A 209 -6.74 -18.84 13.59
C ASN A 209 -5.83 -17.67 13.13
N CYS A 210 -6.28 -16.42 13.27
CA CYS A 210 -5.41 -15.27 13.05
C CYS A 210 -4.64 -14.91 14.32
N ILE A 211 -3.39 -14.47 14.15
CA ILE A 211 -2.53 -14.02 15.25
C ILE A 211 -2.85 -12.56 15.55
N LEU A 212 -3.14 -12.26 16.83
CA LEU A 212 -3.26 -10.87 17.29
C LEU A 212 -1.89 -10.18 17.23
N PHE A 213 -1.86 -8.99 16.64
CA PHE A 213 -0.65 -8.26 16.33
C PHE A 213 -0.73 -6.82 16.86
N CYS A 214 0.43 -6.24 17.17
CA CYS A 214 0.54 -4.86 17.65
C CYS A 214 1.46 -4.08 16.71
N ASN A 215 0.94 -2.98 16.17
CA ASN A 215 1.58 -2.18 15.15
C ASN A 215 2.05 -0.83 15.71
N PRO A 216 3.16 -0.26 15.21
CA PRO A 216 3.54 1.12 15.53
C PRO A 216 2.59 2.12 14.84
N ASP A 217 2.37 3.29 15.44
CA ASP A 217 1.54 4.34 14.82
C ASP A 217 2.28 5.16 13.74
N PHE A 218 3.60 4.99 13.63
CA PHE A 218 4.45 5.82 12.79
C PHE A 218 5.21 5.02 11.73
N VAL A 219 5.39 5.63 10.55
CA VAL A 219 6.14 5.05 9.42
C VAL A 219 7.02 6.08 8.73
N ARG A 220 8.09 5.63 8.09
CA ARG A 220 8.97 6.50 7.29
C ARG A 220 8.43 6.69 5.88
N SER A 221 8.75 7.81 5.24
CA SER A 221 8.29 8.19 3.88
C SER A 221 8.44 7.09 2.82
N PHE A 222 9.46 6.25 2.89
CA PHE A 222 9.66 5.19 1.89
C PHE A 222 8.52 4.15 1.92
N LEU A 223 7.89 3.91 3.08
CA LEU A 223 6.72 3.02 3.19
C LEU A 223 5.47 3.66 2.62
N VAL A 224 5.30 4.97 2.88
CA VAL A 224 4.22 5.77 2.31
C VAL A 224 4.29 5.71 0.78
N GLU A 225 5.48 5.86 0.22
CA GLU A 225 5.72 5.74 -1.22
C GLU A 225 5.61 4.30 -1.75
N ALA A 226 6.09 3.29 -0.99
CA ALA A 226 5.95 1.88 -1.34
C ALA A 226 4.48 1.46 -1.48
N ALA A 227 3.62 1.92 -0.58
CA ALA A 227 2.18 1.71 -0.63
C ALA A 227 1.43 2.69 -1.56
N MET A 228 2.15 3.59 -2.24
CA MET A 228 1.58 4.64 -3.10
C MET A 228 0.53 5.52 -2.40
N VAL A 229 0.70 5.75 -1.11
CA VAL A 229 -0.16 6.64 -0.32
C VAL A 229 0.28 8.09 -0.53
N SER A 230 -0.67 9.00 -0.69
CA SER A 230 -0.37 10.44 -0.76
C SER A 230 0.20 10.93 0.58
N LYS A 231 1.37 11.58 0.53
CA LYS A 231 2.03 12.14 1.72
C LYS A 231 1.19 13.22 2.38
N GLU A 232 0.38 13.93 1.60
CA GLU A 232 -0.54 14.98 2.04
C GLU A 232 -1.74 14.44 2.84
N SER A 233 -2.01 13.13 2.74
CA SER A 233 -3.10 12.49 3.47
C SER A 233 -2.75 12.10 4.91
N LEU A 234 -1.48 12.25 5.32
CA LEU A 234 -0.97 11.85 6.62
C LEU A 234 -0.39 13.04 7.38
N PHE A 235 -0.32 12.92 8.71
CA PHE A 235 0.37 13.92 9.53
C PHE A 235 1.89 13.70 9.49
N LEU A 236 2.62 14.78 9.25
CA LEU A 236 4.07 14.80 9.40
C LEU A 236 4.45 15.01 10.87
N VAL A 237 5.24 14.09 11.42
CA VAL A 237 5.81 14.23 12.76
C VAL A 237 7.04 15.11 12.67
N ARG A 238 7.08 16.16 13.50
CA ARG A 238 8.26 17.02 13.62
C ARG A 238 9.30 16.30 14.46
N GLU A 239 10.51 16.15 13.92
CA GLU A 239 11.68 15.61 14.61
C GLU A 239 12.63 16.77 14.91
N ASP A 240 13.30 16.78 16.07
CA ASP A 240 14.23 17.86 16.42
C ASP A 240 15.40 17.94 15.43
N ASP A 241 15.88 16.78 14.98
CA ASP A 241 16.92 16.62 13.95
C ASP A 241 16.31 16.19 12.61
N GLU A 242 15.46 17.04 12.00
CA GLU A 242 14.92 16.75 10.66
C GLU A 242 16.06 16.60 9.63
N PRO A 243 16.02 15.58 8.76
CA PRO A 243 16.99 15.45 7.68
C PRO A 243 16.89 16.67 6.75
N ALA A 244 18.02 17.31 6.45
CA ALA A 244 18.09 18.55 5.67
C ALA A 244 17.30 18.48 4.34
N ASP A 245 17.32 17.32 3.67
CA ASP A 245 16.67 17.08 2.39
C ASP A 245 15.26 16.49 2.48
N LYS A 246 14.76 16.24 3.71
CA LYS A 246 13.37 15.84 3.98
C LYS A 246 12.89 14.59 3.22
N VAL A 247 13.80 13.64 2.96
CA VAL A 247 13.46 12.39 2.25
C VAL A 247 12.83 11.35 3.19
N ASN A 248 13.49 11.04 4.31
CA ASN A 248 13.08 9.99 5.26
C ASN A 248 12.26 10.53 6.44
N LEU A 249 11.28 11.37 6.13
CA LEU A 249 10.37 11.94 7.12
C LEU A 249 9.53 10.86 7.82
N LEU A 250 9.08 11.18 9.04
CA LEU A 250 8.21 10.34 9.85
C LEU A 250 6.75 10.78 9.72
N HIS A 251 5.86 9.83 9.44
CA HIS A 251 4.43 10.06 9.25
C HIS A 251 3.63 9.32 10.31
N LEU A 252 2.62 9.97 10.87
CA LEU A 252 1.64 9.36 11.76
C LEU A 252 0.49 8.79 10.91
N CYS A 253 0.40 7.46 10.86
CA CYS A 253 -0.59 6.71 10.09
C CYS A 253 -1.53 5.90 10.98
N GLY A 254 -1.04 5.45 12.13
CA GLY A 254 -1.78 4.71 13.14
C GLY A 254 -1.63 3.19 13.00
N GLY A 255 -1.62 2.49 14.14
CA GLY A 255 -1.43 1.04 14.22
C GLY A 255 -2.51 0.20 13.53
N GLY A 256 -3.69 0.78 13.26
CA GLY A 256 -4.76 0.16 12.47
C GLY A 256 -4.57 0.29 10.95
N SER A 257 -3.37 0.66 10.48
CA SER A 257 -3.09 0.89 9.06
C SER A 257 -2.26 -0.21 8.40
N LEU A 258 -2.46 -0.40 7.08
CA LEU A 258 -1.60 -1.23 6.24
C LEU A 258 -0.12 -0.80 6.35
N LEU A 259 0.14 0.51 6.41
CA LEU A 259 1.50 1.06 6.45
C LEU A 259 2.29 0.52 7.65
N SER A 260 1.65 0.39 8.81
CA SER A 260 2.30 -0.12 10.02
C SER A 260 2.71 -1.59 9.89
N PHE A 261 1.88 -2.43 9.26
CA PHE A 261 2.26 -3.80 8.93
C PHE A 261 3.48 -3.84 8.01
N LEU A 262 3.47 -3.02 6.95
CA LEU A 262 4.60 -2.95 6.01
C LEU A 262 5.90 -2.58 6.72
N GLY A 263 5.85 -1.75 7.76
CA GLY A 263 7.01 -1.43 8.59
C GLY A 263 7.65 -2.67 9.24
N TYR A 264 6.84 -3.58 9.78
CA TYR A 264 7.33 -4.82 10.38
C TYR A 264 7.90 -5.79 9.34
N PHE A 265 7.24 -5.94 8.19
CA PHE A 265 7.64 -6.90 7.15
C PHE A 265 8.75 -6.39 6.23
N THR A 266 9.17 -5.12 6.37
CA THR A 266 10.22 -4.54 5.54
C THR A 266 11.55 -5.26 5.75
N LYS A 267 12.17 -5.70 4.64
CA LYS A 267 13.39 -6.50 4.60
C LYS A 267 13.32 -7.83 5.36
N LEU A 268 12.13 -8.27 5.76
CA LEU A 268 12.00 -9.52 6.48
C LEU A 268 12.21 -10.69 5.50
N SER A 269 13.07 -11.63 5.87
CA SER A 269 13.21 -12.91 5.19
C SER A 269 12.63 -14.00 6.07
N VAL A 270 11.52 -14.61 5.65
CA VAL A 270 10.85 -15.67 6.41
C VAL A 270 11.17 -17.05 5.86
N PHE A 271 11.07 -18.06 6.73
CA PHE A 271 11.09 -19.45 6.26
C PHE A 271 9.80 -19.75 5.50
N PRO A 272 9.84 -20.55 4.41
CA PRO A 272 8.63 -20.96 3.71
C PRO A 272 7.62 -21.65 4.63
N SER A 273 8.06 -22.34 5.68
CA SER A 273 7.17 -22.98 6.66
C SER A 273 6.38 -22.00 7.54
N ALA A 274 6.74 -20.72 7.56
CA ALA A 274 5.99 -19.68 8.26
C ALA A 274 4.79 -19.15 7.45
N LEU A 275 4.72 -19.46 6.15
CA LEU A 275 3.62 -19.08 5.27
C LEU A 275 2.63 -20.25 5.17
N PRO A 276 1.31 -20.01 5.17
CA PRO A 276 0.66 -18.69 5.16
C PRO A 276 0.68 -17.96 6.51
N LEU A 277 0.92 -16.66 6.50
CA LEU A 277 0.78 -15.79 7.66
C LEU A 277 -0.61 -15.16 7.67
N ARG A 278 -1.25 -15.12 8.84
CA ARG A 278 -2.53 -14.45 9.09
C ARG A 278 -2.43 -13.64 10.37
N VAL A 279 -2.35 -12.32 10.26
CA VAL A 279 -2.24 -11.43 11.41
C VAL A 279 -3.35 -10.37 11.38
N VAL A 280 -3.79 -9.96 12.55
CA VAL A 280 -4.81 -8.92 12.72
C VAL A 280 -4.35 -7.94 13.80
N ALA A 281 -4.49 -6.65 13.55
CA ALA A 281 -4.18 -5.61 14.52
C ALA A 281 -5.39 -4.69 14.70
N SER A 282 -5.62 -4.28 15.94
CA SER A 282 -6.54 -3.19 16.28
C SER A 282 -5.72 -2.00 16.71
N GLY A 283 -5.98 -0.84 16.14
CA GLY A 283 -5.22 0.36 16.48
C GLY A 283 -5.91 1.62 16.00
N LYS A 284 -5.30 2.77 16.28
CA LYS A 284 -5.81 4.04 15.78
C LYS A 284 -5.53 4.18 14.28
N ARG A 285 -6.34 4.98 13.61
CA ARG A 285 -6.10 5.46 12.25
C ARG A 285 -6.07 6.98 12.24
N TYR A 286 -5.03 7.54 11.62
CA TYR A 286 -4.85 8.97 11.49
C TYR A 286 -4.81 9.37 10.02
N HIS A 287 -5.63 10.36 9.67
CA HIS A 287 -5.63 10.98 8.36
C HIS A 287 -5.72 12.49 8.51
N PHE A 288 -5.01 13.21 7.65
CA PHE A 288 -5.13 14.66 7.60
C PHE A 288 -6.58 15.02 7.22
N GLN A 289 -7.16 16.00 7.93
CA GLN A 289 -8.54 16.48 7.71
C GLN A 289 -9.67 15.46 7.94
N ARG A 290 -9.41 14.32 8.58
CA ARG A 290 -10.45 13.39 9.06
C ARG A 290 -10.35 13.18 10.56
N ALA A 291 -11.47 12.82 11.18
CA ALA A 291 -11.48 12.40 12.57
C ALA A 291 -10.67 11.11 12.76
N GLN A 292 -10.01 11.00 13.91
CA GLN A 292 -9.33 9.78 14.32
C GLN A 292 -10.35 8.67 14.57
N SER A 293 -10.06 7.45 14.11
CA SER A 293 -10.91 6.27 14.30
C SER A 293 -10.13 5.11 14.90
N ASN A 294 -10.81 4.13 15.51
CA ASN A 294 -10.23 2.81 15.78
C ASN A 294 -10.51 1.91 14.59
N GLU A 295 -9.47 1.25 14.07
CA GLU A 295 -9.59 0.32 12.95
C GLU A 295 -9.04 -1.05 13.33
N VAL A 296 -9.74 -2.09 12.89
CA VAL A 296 -9.24 -3.46 12.88
C VAL A 296 -8.80 -3.80 11.48
N HIS A 297 -7.54 -4.16 11.31
CA HIS A 297 -6.92 -4.35 10.01
C HIS A 297 -6.26 -5.73 9.93
N PHE A 298 -6.58 -6.46 8.87
CA PHE A 298 -6.04 -7.77 8.56
C PHE A 298 -4.84 -7.66 7.63
N PHE A 299 -3.83 -8.49 7.85
CA PHE A 299 -2.72 -8.68 6.93
C PHE A 299 -2.40 -10.18 6.78
N GLY A 300 -2.31 -10.63 5.54
CA GLY A 300 -2.04 -11.99 5.15
C GLY A 300 -0.91 -12.07 4.13
N ALA A 301 -0.11 -13.14 4.21
CA ALA A 301 0.96 -13.41 3.25
C ALA A 301 1.01 -14.89 2.87
N CYS A 302 1.05 -15.20 1.58
CA CYS A 302 1.05 -16.55 1.01
C CYS A 302 2.21 -16.77 0.04
N LYS A 303 2.55 -18.02 -0.26
CA LYS A 303 3.64 -18.32 -1.21
C LYS A 303 3.20 -18.14 -2.65
N THR A 304 2.01 -18.63 -2.95
CA THR A 304 1.48 -18.72 -4.32
C THR A 304 0.24 -17.85 -4.50
N ALA A 305 -0.10 -17.56 -5.76
CA ALA A 305 -1.33 -16.85 -6.11
C ALA A 305 -2.59 -17.62 -5.66
N GLN A 306 -2.62 -18.94 -5.86
CA GLN A 306 -3.76 -19.77 -5.47
C GLN A 306 -3.99 -19.74 -3.95
N GLU A 307 -2.93 -19.95 -3.15
CA GLU A 307 -3.04 -19.84 -1.69
C GLU A 307 -3.54 -18.45 -1.25
N ALA A 308 -3.16 -17.41 -1.98
CA ALA A 308 -3.61 -16.06 -1.70
C ALA A 308 -5.08 -15.84 -2.05
N GLU A 309 -5.56 -16.41 -3.15
CA GLU A 309 -6.99 -16.38 -3.52
C GLU A 309 -7.84 -17.15 -2.50
N ASP A 310 -7.37 -18.34 -2.08
CA ASP A 310 -8.04 -19.14 -1.05
C ASP A 310 -8.11 -18.36 0.28
N MET A 311 -7.00 -17.72 0.69
CA MET A 311 -6.98 -16.89 1.90
C MET A 311 -7.87 -15.65 1.76
N PHE A 312 -7.95 -15.05 0.57
CA PHE A 312 -8.83 -13.91 0.30
C PHE A 312 -10.28 -14.33 0.53
N ASP A 313 -10.73 -15.41 -0.10
CA ASP A 313 -12.11 -15.90 0.00
C ASP A 313 -12.45 -16.33 1.44
N ASP A 314 -11.53 -17.01 2.14
CA ASP A 314 -11.67 -17.29 3.57
C ASP A 314 -11.86 -16.02 4.40
N THR A 315 -11.08 -14.98 4.13
CA THR A 315 -11.11 -13.73 4.89
C THR A 315 -12.42 -12.97 4.63
N VAL A 316 -12.96 -13.05 3.42
CA VAL A 316 -14.32 -12.58 3.12
C VAL A 316 -15.37 -13.32 3.96
N GLN A 317 -15.22 -14.63 4.20
CA GLN A 317 -16.11 -15.35 5.12
C GLN A 317 -15.97 -14.87 6.57
N ILE A 318 -14.77 -14.52 7.03
CA ILE A 318 -14.57 -13.93 8.36
C ILE A 318 -15.28 -12.57 8.47
N TYR A 319 -15.18 -11.73 7.44
CA TYR A 319 -15.90 -10.45 7.39
C TYR A 319 -17.41 -10.71 7.47
N LYS A 320 -17.92 -11.61 6.63
CA LYS A 320 -19.33 -12.03 6.64
C LYS A 320 -19.77 -12.50 8.03
N GLN A 321 -18.97 -13.34 8.69
CA GLN A 321 -19.25 -13.82 10.05
C GLN A 321 -19.41 -12.67 11.06
N PHE A 322 -18.57 -11.63 10.96
CA PHE A 322 -18.68 -10.44 11.81
C PHE A 322 -19.94 -9.63 11.47
N TYR A 323 -20.15 -9.28 10.20
CA TYR A 323 -21.26 -8.43 9.76
C TYR A 323 -22.63 -9.10 9.85
N ASP A 324 -22.72 -10.44 9.75
CA ASP A 324 -23.96 -11.20 9.93
C ASP A 324 -24.56 -11.02 11.34
N GLN A 325 -23.72 -10.70 12.34
CA GLN A 325 -24.15 -10.45 13.72
C GLN A 325 -24.78 -9.06 13.92
N LEU A 326 -24.59 -8.13 12.98
CA LEU A 326 -25.15 -6.77 13.09
C LEU A 326 -26.62 -6.75 12.62
N PRO A 327 -27.52 -6.04 13.34
CA PRO A 327 -28.94 -5.94 12.99
C PRO A 327 -29.20 -4.90 11.88
N VAL A 328 -28.35 -4.86 10.86
CA VAL A 328 -28.40 -3.94 9.72
C VAL A 328 -28.24 -4.71 8.40
N GLY A 329 -28.83 -4.19 7.33
CA GLY A 329 -28.60 -4.70 5.98
C GLY A 329 -27.19 -4.37 5.51
N TYR A 330 -26.55 -5.29 4.80
CA TYR A 330 -25.25 -5.04 4.21
C TYR A 330 -25.04 -5.88 2.96
N ARG A 331 -24.09 -5.46 2.13
CA ARG A 331 -23.64 -6.22 0.97
C ARG A 331 -22.13 -6.26 0.89
N ILE A 332 -21.63 -7.27 0.19
CA ILE A 332 -20.22 -7.41 -0.18
C ILE A 332 -20.15 -7.29 -1.70
N VAL A 333 -19.39 -6.30 -2.17
CA VAL A 333 -19.29 -5.99 -3.60
C VAL A 333 -17.84 -6.14 -4.07
N GLN A 334 -17.66 -6.79 -5.22
CA GLN A 334 -16.41 -6.81 -5.94
C GLN A 334 -16.22 -5.47 -6.66
N VAL A 335 -15.13 -4.78 -6.38
CA VAL A 335 -14.87 -3.41 -6.87
C VAL A 335 -14.34 -3.45 -8.29
N ALA A 336 -14.82 -2.54 -9.14
CA ALA A 336 -14.38 -2.43 -10.53
C ALA A 336 -12.99 -1.78 -10.66
N ALA A 337 -12.31 -2.06 -11.77
CA ALA A 337 -10.97 -1.57 -12.07
C ALA A 337 -10.76 -0.05 -11.90
N PRO A 338 -11.70 0.85 -12.30
CA PRO A 338 -11.55 2.30 -12.12
C PRO A 338 -11.49 2.77 -10.67
N ASP A 339 -12.04 1.98 -9.75
CA ASP A 339 -12.22 2.35 -8.33
C ASP A 339 -11.19 1.66 -7.40
N LEU A 340 -10.28 0.86 -7.98
CA LEU A 340 -9.17 0.23 -7.28
C LEU A 340 -8.03 1.21 -7.03
N GLN A 341 -7.40 1.09 -5.86
CA GLN A 341 -6.12 1.74 -5.58
C GLN A 341 -5.04 1.21 -6.53
N PRO A 342 -4.02 2.01 -6.89
CA PRO A 342 -2.96 1.58 -7.81
C PRO A 342 -2.25 0.29 -7.38
N ILE A 343 -2.17 0.01 -6.08
CA ILE A 343 -1.48 -1.16 -5.53
C ILE A 343 -2.32 -2.46 -5.55
N GLU A 344 -3.64 -2.36 -5.71
CA GLU A 344 -4.59 -3.47 -5.58
C GLU A 344 -4.73 -4.21 -6.90
N ALA A 345 -4.67 -5.54 -6.88
CA ALA A 345 -5.02 -6.38 -8.03
C ALA A 345 -6.54 -6.64 -8.10
N MET A 346 -7.16 -6.86 -6.94
CA MET A 346 -8.61 -6.90 -6.74
C MET A 346 -8.96 -6.44 -5.33
N ARG A 347 -10.20 -5.96 -5.13
CA ARG A 347 -10.73 -5.56 -3.82
C ARG A 347 -12.20 -5.91 -3.72
N VAL A 348 -12.64 -6.30 -2.52
CA VAL A 348 -14.04 -6.29 -2.13
C VAL A 348 -14.30 -5.20 -1.09
N ASP A 349 -15.43 -4.53 -1.20
CA ASP A 349 -15.92 -3.58 -0.21
C ASP A 349 -17.12 -4.18 0.53
N VAL A 350 -17.17 -3.98 1.85
CA VAL A 350 -18.38 -4.24 2.64
C VAL A 350 -19.10 -2.93 2.83
N GLU A 351 -20.37 -2.91 2.44
CA GLU A 351 -21.20 -1.71 2.47
C GLU A 351 -22.45 -1.95 3.30
N LEU A 352 -22.71 -1.07 4.27
CA LEU A 352 -23.92 -1.09 5.10
C LEU A 352 -24.98 -0.21 4.47
N PHE A 353 -26.23 -0.63 4.61
CA PHE A 353 -27.36 0.17 4.18
C PHE A 353 -27.63 1.29 5.21
N ASP A 354 -27.70 2.53 4.72
CA ASP A 354 -28.12 3.70 5.48
C ASP A 354 -29.58 4.02 5.15
N ASP A 355 -30.50 3.67 6.07
CA ASP A 355 -31.94 3.86 5.87
C ASP A 355 -32.33 5.35 5.77
N ARG A 356 -31.55 6.26 6.37
CA ARG A 356 -31.85 7.70 6.29
C ARG A 356 -31.62 8.26 4.90
N ASN A 357 -30.52 7.85 4.25
CA ASN A 357 -30.11 8.35 2.94
C ASN A 357 -30.47 7.39 1.78
N GLN A 358 -31.03 6.23 2.08
CA GLN A 358 -31.38 5.18 1.12
C GLN A 358 -30.20 4.81 0.21
N ALA A 359 -29.01 4.67 0.82
CA ALA A 359 -27.76 4.44 0.12
C ALA A 359 -26.88 3.42 0.87
N TYR A 360 -25.98 2.77 0.14
CA TYR A 360 -24.96 1.90 0.71
C TYR A 360 -23.69 2.69 1.01
N VAL A 361 -23.14 2.51 2.21
CA VAL A 361 -21.94 3.20 2.71
C VAL A 361 -20.88 2.16 3.06
N LYS A 362 -19.70 2.31 2.46
CA LYS A 362 -18.54 1.46 2.73
C LYS A 362 -18.07 1.60 4.17
N VAL A 363 -17.79 0.47 4.82
CA VAL A 363 -17.27 0.41 6.21
C VAL A 363 -16.05 -0.48 6.38
N ALA A 364 -15.77 -1.32 5.39
CA ALA A 364 -14.64 -2.23 5.37
C ALA A 364 -14.22 -2.53 3.93
N GLU A 365 -12.98 -2.97 3.77
CA GLU A 365 -12.39 -3.37 2.50
C GLU A 365 -11.40 -4.50 2.68
N LEU A 366 -11.28 -5.36 1.69
CA LEU A 366 -10.24 -6.37 1.61
C LEU A 366 -9.63 -6.36 0.21
N GLY A 367 -8.33 -6.09 0.14
CA GLY A 367 -7.56 -6.04 -1.09
C GLY A 367 -6.58 -7.21 -1.23
N TYR A 368 -6.42 -7.68 -2.45
CA TYR A 368 -5.33 -8.57 -2.85
C TYR A 368 -4.28 -7.77 -3.62
N TYR A 369 -3.02 -7.83 -3.18
CA TYR A 369 -1.93 -6.99 -3.66
C TYR A 369 -0.85 -7.78 -4.43
N THR A 370 -1.10 -9.05 -4.77
CA THR A 370 -0.10 -9.95 -5.40
C THR A 370 1.26 -9.85 -4.71
N ASP A 371 2.37 -9.91 -5.45
CA ASP A 371 3.72 -9.67 -4.93
C ASP A 371 4.17 -8.20 -5.01
N PHE A 372 3.23 -7.27 -5.28
CA PHE A 372 3.55 -5.87 -5.54
C PHE A 372 4.17 -5.17 -4.32
N LEU A 373 3.52 -5.29 -3.16
CA LEU A 373 4.00 -4.68 -1.92
C LEU A 373 5.29 -5.35 -1.45
N SER A 374 5.35 -6.69 -1.46
CA SER A 374 6.52 -7.44 -1.00
C SER A 374 7.79 -7.14 -1.81
N LYS A 375 7.67 -6.99 -3.14
CA LYS A 375 8.78 -6.51 -4.01
C LYS A 375 9.28 -5.11 -3.65
N ARG A 376 8.38 -4.20 -3.26
CA ARG A 376 8.73 -2.82 -2.88
C ARG A 376 9.37 -2.72 -1.51
N ILE A 377 8.97 -3.54 -0.54
CA ILE A 377 9.52 -3.52 0.82
C ILE A 377 10.59 -4.59 1.08
N ALA A 378 10.98 -5.35 0.05
CA ALA A 378 11.91 -6.48 0.15
C ALA A 378 11.48 -7.53 1.20
N PHE A 379 10.18 -7.82 1.29
CA PHE A 379 9.65 -8.95 2.07
C PHE A 379 9.81 -10.22 1.25
N ILE A 380 10.58 -11.20 1.74
CA ILE A 380 11.02 -12.34 0.93
C ILE A 380 10.93 -13.67 1.70
N TYR A 381 10.93 -14.77 0.95
CA TYR A 381 11.23 -16.11 1.45
C TYR A 381 12.17 -16.83 0.48
N HIS A 382 12.82 -17.88 0.95
CA HIS A 382 13.79 -18.65 0.15
C HIS A 382 13.36 -20.10 0.01
N GLU A 383 13.34 -20.59 -1.23
CA GLU A 383 13.22 -22.01 -1.54
C GLU A 383 14.53 -22.48 -2.17
N GLY A 384 15.35 -23.14 -1.34
CA GLY A 384 16.74 -23.44 -1.70
C GLY A 384 17.56 -22.16 -1.89
N LYS A 385 18.04 -21.92 -3.11
CA LYS A 385 18.82 -20.73 -3.48
C LYS A 385 17.98 -19.64 -4.17
N VAL A 386 16.71 -19.92 -4.43
CA VAL A 386 15.83 -19.00 -5.14
C VAL A 386 15.10 -18.12 -4.14
N GLN A 387 15.21 -16.81 -4.35
CA GLN A 387 14.47 -15.81 -3.59
C GLN A 387 13.10 -15.60 -4.23
N HIS A 388 12.07 -15.61 -3.41
CA HIS A 388 10.69 -15.37 -3.80
C HIS A 388 10.08 -14.23 -2.98
N PHE A 389 9.00 -13.66 -3.50
CA PHE A 389 8.25 -12.60 -2.83
C PHE A 389 6.85 -13.14 -2.52
N PRO A 390 6.39 -13.11 -1.26
CA PRO A 390 5.07 -13.60 -0.91
C PRO A 390 3.98 -12.70 -1.49
N HIS A 391 2.85 -13.32 -1.79
CA HIS A 391 1.61 -12.66 -2.18
C HIS A 391 0.93 -12.07 -0.95
N VAL A 392 0.53 -10.80 -0.99
CA VAL A 392 -0.02 -10.06 0.15
C VAL A 392 -1.53 -9.84 -0.02
N ILE A 393 -2.27 -10.05 1.06
CA ILE A 393 -3.69 -9.69 1.21
C ILE A 393 -3.79 -8.79 2.44
N ALA A 394 -4.54 -7.70 2.36
CA ALA A 394 -4.74 -6.85 3.52
C ALA A 394 -6.03 -6.06 3.39
N GLY A 395 -6.57 -5.57 4.50
CA GLY A 395 -7.85 -4.90 4.49
C GLY A 395 -8.29 -4.40 5.85
N THR A 396 -9.02 -3.29 5.86
CA THR A 396 -9.70 -2.81 7.06
C THR A 396 -10.99 -3.60 7.23
N ALA A 397 -11.07 -4.38 8.30
CA ALA A 397 -12.24 -5.19 8.64
C ALA A 397 -13.35 -4.37 9.32
N MET A 398 -13.01 -3.26 9.96
CA MET A 398 -13.96 -2.24 10.43
C MET A 398 -13.26 -0.93 10.78
N SER A 399 -13.99 0.19 10.66
CA SER A 399 -13.64 1.50 11.23
C SER A 399 -14.73 1.95 12.20
N SER A 400 -14.37 2.24 13.45
CA SER A 400 -15.33 2.45 14.54
C SER A 400 -16.21 3.68 14.32
N VAL A 401 -15.65 4.82 13.95
CA VAL A 401 -16.39 6.08 13.79
C VAL A 401 -17.51 5.95 12.75
N GLU A 402 -17.17 5.46 11.55
CA GLU A 402 -18.14 5.34 10.44
C GLU A 402 -19.19 4.26 10.74
N LEU A 403 -18.76 3.11 11.27
CA LEU A 403 -19.66 2.03 11.64
C LEU A 403 -20.66 2.47 12.71
N ILE A 404 -20.20 3.11 13.78
CA ILE A 404 -21.07 3.54 14.89
C ILE A 404 -22.05 4.62 14.43
N LYS A 405 -21.58 5.59 13.63
CA LYS A 405 -22.48 6.60 13.03
C LYS A 405 -23.59 5.96 12.21
N LEU A 406 -23.26 4.94 11.40
CA LEU A 406 -24.26 4.21 10.61
C LEU A 406 -25.20 3.36 11.47
N LEU A 407 -24.71 2.73 12.54
CA LEU A 407 -25.57 1.99 13.46
C LEU A 407 -26.57 2.94 14.13
N LEU A 408 -26.09 4.04 14.71
CA LEU A 408 -26.94 5.03 15.37
C LEU A 408 -27.89 5.73 14.39
N SER A 409 -27.47 6.04 13.15
CA SER A 409 -28.34 6.65 12.14
C SER A 409 -29.48 5.72 11.71
N ASN A 410 -29.23 4.40 11.74
CA ASN A 410 -30.24 3.37 11.53
C ASN A 410 -31.08 3.09 12.81
N GLY A 411 -30.83 3.79 13.93
CA GLY A 411 -31.54 3.59 15.19
C GLY A 411 -31.11 2.33 15.95
N ILE A 412 -29.87 1.86 15.78
CA ILE A 412 -29.30 0.70 16.46
C ILE A 412 -28.46 1.21 17.62
N THR A 413 -28.82 0.84 18.85
CA THR A 413 -28.10 1.22 20.07
C THR A 413 -27.24 0.07 20.58
N LEU A 414 -26.52 0.27 21.70
CA LEU A 414 -25.70 -0.79 22.30
C LEU A 414 -26.54 -2.02 22.70
N GLU A 415 -27.78 -1.82 23.16
CA GLU A 415 -28.68 -2.90 23.59
C GLU A 415 -29.03 -3.87 22.45
N ASP A 416 -29.08 -3.37 21.22
CA ASP A 416 -29.36 -4.15 20.00
C ASP A 416 -28.16 -5.01 19.55
N LEU A 417 -27.00 -4.90 20.22
CA LEU A 417 -25.74 -5.55 19.88
C LEU A 417 -25.33 -6.58 20.95
N PRO A 418 -26.03 -7.74 21.05
CA PRO A 418 -25.81 -8.71 22.13
C PRO A 418 -24.40 -9.33 22.12
N MET A 419 -23.77 -9.39 20.96
CA MET A 419 -22.41 -9.94 20.79
C MET A 419 -21.33 -9.10 21.48
N ILE A 420 -21.58 -7.82 21.75
CA ILE A 420 -20.67 -6.94 22.50
C ILE A 420 -21.16 -6.63 23.92
N ASN A 421 -22.34 -7.09 24.31
CA ASN A 421 -22.91 -6.88 25.65
C ASN A 421 -22.49 -7.95 26.67
N THR A 422 -22.01 -9.10 26.22
CA THR A 422 -21.70 -10.25 27.09
C THR A 422 -20.22 -10.31 27.48
N PHE A 423 -19.87 -9.72 28.63
CA PHE A 423 -18.71 -10.15 29.41
C PHE A 423 -19.24 -10.74 30.73
N GLY A 424 -19.23 -12.08 30.85
CA GLY A 424 -19.69 -12.76 32.08
C GLY A 424 -20.24 -14.19 31.93
N GLY A 425 -20.24 -14.78 30.74
CA GLY A 425 -20.49 -16.22 30.61
C GLY A 425 -19.28 -17.00 31.11
N GLU A 426 -19.46 -17.79 32.17
CA GLU A 426 -18.45 -18.61 32.83
C GLU A 426 -17.47 -19.26 31.85
N ILE A 427 -16.20 -18.84 31.90
CA ILE A 427 -15.10 -19.65 31.42
C ILE A 427 -14.94 -20.75 32.47
N ASN A 428 -15.59 -21.89 32.27
CA ASN A 428 -15.26 -23.10 33.00
C ASN A 428 -13.86 -23.52 32.55
N CYS A 429 -12.86 -23.15 33.36
CA CYS A 429 -11.51 -23.70 33.32
C CYS A 429 -11.51 -25.19 33.61
#